data_AF-A0A2E3DQC9-F1
#
_entry.id   AF-A0A2E3DQC9-F1
#
_cell.length_a   1.000
_cell.length_b   1.000
_cell.length_c   1.000
_cell.angle_alpha   90.00
_cell.angle_beta   90.00
_cell.angle_gamma   90.00
#
_symmetry.space_group_name_H-M   'P 1'
#
loop_
_entity.id
_entity.type
_entity.pdbx_description
1 polymer ?
#
loop_
_entity_poly.entity_id
_entity_poly.type
_entity_poly.pdbx_seq_one_letter_code
_entity_poly.pdbx_strand_id
1 'polypeptide(L)'
;MLKSKIFRKNGFTMTELVVTIALIGTLLSFAVPRYTTVTEEMQAERNIANMQVIRETFFHYFYRMHQQKGRVAHFPPQPTNEANVMDDTWADTPIDATLSPEKPKDLFATNELPKNANNNPFKYITWEETPTLTTDQPVDVDGDGNQDVDENGDLVFESVTVTGEKEYYIKIEDIDPDSPSYGKSFTYSI
;
A
#
# COMPACT_ATOMS: atom_id res chain seq x y z
N MET A 1 66.04 49.80 -7.71
CA MET A 1 65.40 49.81 -9.05
C MET A 1 64.35 48.70 -9.06
N LEU A 2 63.06 49.01 -8.86
CA LEU A 2 61.97 48.03 -8.84
C LEU A 2 61.22 48.06 -10.18
N LYS A 3 61.23 46.95 -10.93
CA LYS A 3 60.39 46.78 -12.12
C LYS A 3 58.95 46.50 -11.68
N SER A 4 58.06 47.47 -11.89
CA SER A 4 56.61 47.28 -11.79
C SER A 4 56.11 46.36 -12.92
N LYS A 5 55.61 45.18 -12.58
CA LYS A 5 54.84 44.33 -13.50
C LYS A 5 53.47 44.96 -13.73
N ILE A 6 53.24 45.48 -14.92
CA ILE A 6 51.93 45.94 -15.38
C ILE A 6 51.03 44.71 -15.57
N PHE A 7 50.03 44.54 -14.70
CA PHE A 7 48.93 43.61 -14.96
C PHE A 7 47.99 44.26 -15.99
N ARG A 8 48.00 43.75 -17.22
CA ARG A 8 46.99 44.12 -18.22
C ARG A 8 45.62 43.65 -17.72
N LYS A 9 44.77 44.60 -17.30
CA LYS A 9 43.33 44.35 -17.15
C LYS A 9 42.71 44.42 -18.54
N ASN A 10 42.64 43.28 -19.22
CA ASN A 10 41.84 43.18 -20.44
C ASN A 10 40.36 43.31 -20.04
N GLY A 11 39.68 44.34 -20.54
CA GLY A 11 38.23 44.46 -20.40
C GLY A 11 37.51 43.49 -21.35
N PHE A 12 36.33 43.01 -20.95
CA PHE A 12 35.50 42.15 -21.78
C PHE A 12 35.18 42.82 -23.12
N THR A 13 35.36 42.10 -24.22
CA THR A 13 35.04 42.59 -25.57
C THR A 13 33.60 42.26 -25.93
N MET A 14 32.94 43.07 -26.76
CA MET A 14 31.57 42.79 -27.24
C MET A 14 31.45 41.40 -27.89
N THR A 15 32.51 40.94 -28.54
CA THR A 15 32.57 39.61 -29.17
C THR A 15 32.52 38.48 -28.14
N GLU A 16 33.17 38.63 -26.99
CA GLU A 16 33.17 37.62 -25.93
C GLU A 16 31.78 37.49 -25.29
N LEU A 17 31.07 38.61 -25.12
CA LEU A 17 29.67 38.61 -24.68
C LEU A 17 28.74 37.94 -25.71
N VAL A 18 28.91 38.24 -27.00
CA VAL A 18 28.07 37.66 -28.06
C VAL A 18 28.31 36.15 -28.20
N VAL A 19 29.56 35.70 -28.15
CA VAL A 19 29.93 34.29 -28.24
C VAL A 19 29.38 33.50 -27.04
N THR A 20 29.47 34.06 -25.83
CA THR A 20 28.96 33.38 -24.63
C THR A 20 27.43 33.28 -24.61
N ILE A 21 26.70 34.33 -25.00
CA ILE A 21 25.24 34.27 -25.13
C ILE A 21 24.83 33.28 -26.22
N ALA A 22 25.55 33.23 -27.35
CA ALA A 22 25.29 32.25 -28.41
C ALA A 22 25.54 30.80 -27.95
N LEU A 23 26.59 30.56 -27.15
CA LEU A 23 26.88 29.23 -26.60
C LEU A 23 25.89 28.81 -25.52
N ILE A 24 25.51 29.72 -24.60
CA ILE A 24 24.51 29.45 -23.57
C ILE A 24 23.13 29.25 -24.21
N GLY A 25 22.75 30.05 -25.21
CA GLY A 25 21.49 29.91 -25.93
C GLY A 25 21.38 28.60 -26.70
N THR A 26 22.46 28.15 -27.35
CA THR A 26 22.47 26.85 -28.02
C THR A 26 22.43 25.69 -27.02
N LEU A 27 23.17 25.76 -25.91
CA LEU A 27 23.11 24.75 -24.85
C LEU A 27 21.71 24.64 -24.21
N LEU A 28 21.09 25.79 -23.86
CA LEU A 28 19.75 25.82 -23.27
C LEU A 28 18.69 25.28 -24.23
N SER A 29 18.88 25.42 -25.55
CA SER A 29 17.97 24.84 -26.56
C SER A 29 17.92 23.30 -26.53
N PHE A 30 18.99 22.63 -26.09
CA PHE A 30 19.04 21.16 -26.02
C PHE A 30 18.91 20.61 -24.59
N ALA A 31 19.20 21.43 -23.58
CA ALA A 31 19.29 20.96 -22.19
C ALA A 31 17.95 20.85 -21.45
N VAL A 32 16.86 21.48 -21.95
CA VAL A 32 15.61 21.63 -21.19
C VAL A 32 14.65 20.43 -21.21
N PRO A 33 14.51 19.60 -22.26
CA PRO A 33 13.44 18.62 -22.26
C PRO A 33 13.86 17.34 -21.56
N ARG A 34 13.05 16.93 -20.56
CA ARG A 34 12.83 15.54 -20.07
C ARG A 34 13.24 15.26 -18.62
N TYR A 35 12.49 15.85 -17.68
CA TYR A 35 12.51 15.40 -16.28
C TYR A 35 11.12 15.03 -15.73
N THR A 36 10.04 15.66 -16.18
CA THR A 36 8.73 15.57 -15.51
C THR A 36 8.12 14.16 -15.53
N THR A 37 8.09 13.48 -16.68
CA THR A 37 7.46 12.14 -16.78
C THR A 37 8.20 11.09 -15.97
N VAL A 38 9.54 11.11 -16.01
CA VAL A 38 10.36 10.14 -15.27
C VAL A 38 10.22 10.37 -13.76
N THR A 39 10.14 11.64 -13.31
CA THR A 39 9.95 11.92 -11.89
C THR A 39 8.57 11.51 -11.38
N GLU A 40 7.52 11.69 -12.19
CA GLU A 40 6.16 11.25 -11.85
C GLU A 40 6.08 9.71 -11.73
N GLU A 41 6.65 8.99 -12.70
CA GLU A 41 6.74 7.52 -12.65
C GLU A 41 7.51 7.04 -11.42
N MET A 42 8.67 7.64 -11.13
CA MET A 42 9.45 7.29 -9.94
C MET A 42 8.70 7.55 -8.63
N GLN A 43 7.88 8.61 -8.57
CA GLN A 43 7.03 8.90 -7.42
C GLN A 43 5.91 7.87 -7.27
N ALA A 44 5.24 7.50 -8.37
CA ALA A 44 4.20 6.47 -8.36
C ALA A 44 4.75 5.11 -7.88
N GLU A 45 5.90 4.68 -8.40
CA GLU A 45 6.57 3.45 -7.98
C GLU A 45 6.97 3.49 -6.51
N ARG A 46 7.46 4.63 -6.01
CA ARG A 46 7.74 4.81 -4.58
C ARG A 46 6.48 4.65 -3.73
N ASN A 47 5.36 5.20 -4.16
CA ASN A 47 4.10 5.09 -3.42
C ASN A 47 3.61 3.63 -3.37
N ILE A 48 3.73 2.91 -4.49
CA ILE A 48 3.42 1.48 -4.57
C ILE A 48 4.33 0.68 -3.62
N ALA A 49 5.63 0.95 -3.63
CA ALA A 49 6.57 0.31 -2.71
C ALA A 49 6.23 0.61 -1.24
N ASN A 50 5.85 1.85 -0.92
CA ASN A 50 5.42 2.24 0.42
C ASN A 50 4.17 1.47 0.87
N MET A 51 3.17 1.30 -0.01
CA MET A 51 2.00 0.46 0.28
C MET A 51 2.38 -1.01 0.53
N GLN A 52 3.35 -1.55 -0.24
CA GLN A 52 3.86 -2.91 -0.02
C GLN A 52 4.59 -3.07 1.31
N VAL A 53 5.38 -2.07 1.71
CA VAL A 53 6.06 -2.07 3.02
C VAL A 53 5.04 -2.10 4.16
N ILE A 54 3.96 -1.33 4.05
CA ILE A 54 2.86 -1.34 5.05
C ILE A 54 2.22 -2.71 5.12
N ARG A 55 1.84 -3.29 3.97
CA ARG A 55 1.28 -4.64 3.90
C ARG A 55 2.18 -5.66 4.58
N GLU A 56 3.46 -5.68 4.21
CA GLU A 56 4.43 -6.65 4.74
C GLU A 56 4.58 -6.52 6.25
N THR A 57 4.63 -5.28 6.74
CA THR A 57 4.72 -5.00 8.18
C THR A 57 3.49 -5.49 8.93
N PHE A 58 2.29 -5.30 8.37
CA PHE A 58 1.04 -5.77 8.98
C PHE A 58 0.94 -7.31 8.93
N PHE A 59 1.44 -7.95 7.88
CA PHE A 59 1.52 -9.40 7.77
C PHE A 59 2.49 -9.98 8.79
N HIS A 60 3.67 -9.38 8.95
CA HIS A 60 4.61 -9.77 9.98
C HIS A 60 4.01 -9.61 11.39
N TYR A 61 3.31 -8.50 11.65
CA TYR A 61 2.55 -8.33 12.89
C TYR A 61 1.55 -9.46 13.12
N PHE A 62 0.73 -9.78 12.12
CA PHE A 62 -0.26 -10.84 12.18
C PHE A 62 0.38 -12.21 12.52
N TYR A 63 1.45 -12.57 11.82
CA TYR A 63 2.19 -13.81 12.11
C TYR A 63 2.77 -13.85 13.52
N ARG A 64 3.28 -12.72 14.02
CA ARG A 64 3.77 -12.62 15.40
C ARG A 64 2.65 -12.85 16.40
N MET A 65 1.45 -12.31 16.14
CA MET A 65 0.28 -12.53 16.99
C MET A 65 -0.22 -13.97 16.93
N HIS A 66 -0.18 -14.61 15.76
CA HIS A 66 -0.55 -16.02 15.58
C HIS A 66 0.37 -16.99 16.33
N GLN A 67 1.65 -16.66 16.50
CA GLN A 67 2.62 -17.50 17.20
C GLN A 67 2.59 -17.35 18.73
N GLN A 68 1.97 -16.29 19.24
CA GLN A 68 1.93 -16.01 20.68
C GLN A 68 0.76 -16.77 21.33
N LYS A 69 1.09 -17.70 22.24
CA LYS A 69 0.08 -18.47 22.97
C LYS A 69 -0.88 -17.56 23.73
N GLY A 70 -2.18 -17.78 23.54
CA GLY A 70 -3.25 -17.06 24.23
C GLY A 70 -3.64 -15.72 23.60
N ARG A 71 -3.17 -15.41 22.38
CA ARG A 71 -3.61 -14.25 21.60
C ARG A 71 -4.35 -14.69 20.34
N VAL A 72 -5.27 -13.85 19.88
CA VAL A 72 -5.96 -14.01 18.59
C VAL A 72 -5.14 -13.28 17.54
N ALA A 73 -4.88 -13.93 16.40
CA ALA A 73 -4.23 -13.27 15.28
C ALA A 73 -5.21 -12.28 14.65
N HIS A 74 -4.78 -11.04 14.49
CA HIS A 74 -5.57 -9.98 13.87
C HIS A 74 -4.63 -8.97 13.24
N PHE A 75 -5.11 -8.22 12.25
CA PHE A 75 -4.43 -7.06 11.72
C PHE A 75 -4.63 -5.84 12.64
N PRO A 76 -3.80 -4.79 12.50
CA PRO A 76 -4.14 -3.49 13.09
C PRO A 76 -5.60 -3.09 12.76
N PRO A 77 -6.36 -2.49 13.68
CA PRO A 77 -7.73 -2.09 13.39
C PRO A 77 -7.75 -1.02 12.29
N GLN A 78 -8.76 -1.01 11.42
CA GLN A 78 -8.90 0.08 10.45
C GLN A 78 -9.06 1.46 11.13
N PRO A 79 -8.63 2.56 10.49
CA PRO A 79 -8.84 3.89 11.03
C PRO A 79 -10.32 4.24 11.08
N THR A 80 -10.73 5.03 12.09
CA THR A 80 -12.15 5.40 12.31
C THR A 80 -12.48 6.81 11.83
N ASN A 81 -11.55 7.46 11.14
CA ASN A 81 -11.78 8.78 10.53
C ASN A 81 -12.63 8.64 9.25
N GLU A 82 -13.20 9.75 8.76
CA GLU A 82 -14.19 9.74 7.67
C GLU A 82 -13.70 9.07 6.38
N ALA A 83 -12.40 9.11 6.11
CA ALA A 83 -11.79 8.57 4.90
C ALA A 83 -11.07 7.22 5.10
N ASN A 84 -11.05 6.67 6.31
CA ASN A 84 -10.25 5.50 6.72
C ASN A 84 -8.75 5.65 6.40
N VAL A 85 -8.20 6.86 6.54
CA VAL A 85 -6.77 7.14 6.30
C VAL A 85 -5.94 6.86 7.53
N MET A 86 -4.74 6.33 7.35
CA MET A 86 -3.78 6.06 8.42
C MET A 86 -3.09 7.35 8.89
N ASP A 87 -3.86 8.29 9.41
CA ASP A 87 -3.34 9.55 9.95
C ASP A 87 -2.50 9.34 11.22
N ASP A 88 -1.82 10.41 11.64
CA ASP A 88 -0.93 10.33 12.80
C ASP A 88 -1.70 10.02 14.10
N THR A 89 -3.00 10.36 14.18
CA THR A 89 -3.84 10.07 15.37
C THR A 89 -4.09 8.57 15.50
N TRP A 90 -4.51 7.93 14.41
CA TRP A 90 -4.68 6.48 14.36
C TRP A 90 -3.35 5.76 14.55
N ALA A 91 -2.29 6.26 13.90
CA ALA A 91 -0.95 5.69 14.00
C ALA A 91 -0.38 5.72 15.42
N ASP A 92 -0.83 6.67 16.26
CA ASP A 92 -0.48 6.80 17.67
C ASP A 92 -1.42 6.08 18.64
N THR A 93 -2.50 5.49 18.14
CA THR A 93 -3.48 4.77 18.96
C THR A 93 -3.02 3.31 19.10
N PRO A 94 -3.02 2.72 20.32
CA PRO A 94 -2.69 1.31 20.49
C PRO A 94 -3.56 0.39 19.63
N ILE A 95 -2.95 -0.62 19.02
CA ILE A 95 -3.63 -1.60 18.16
C ILE A 95 -4.72 -2.34 18.96
N ASP A 96 -4.41 -2.75 20.19
CA ASP A 96 -5.37 -3.27 21.16
C ASP A 96 -4.92 -2.84 22.56
N ALA A 97 -5.68 -1.95 23.21
CA ALA A 97 -5.32 -1.42 24.52
C ALA A 97 -5.17 -2.51 25.61
N THR A 98 -5.74 -3.69 25.42
CA THR A 98 -5.72 -4.80 26.38
C THR A 98 -4.66 -5.85 26.02
N LEU A 99 -4.52 -6.19 24.74
CA LEU A 99 -3.70 -7.32 24.28
C LEU A 99 -2.41 -6.89 23.57
N SER A 100 -2.39 -5.70 22.96
CA SER A 100 -1.30 -5.18 22.14
C SER A 100 -1.15 -3.67 22.31
N PRO A 101 -0.45 -3.20 23.37
CA PRO A 101 -0.25 -1.77 23.62
C PRO A 101 0.66 -1.08 22.59
N GLU A 102 1.22 -1.86 21.64
CA GLU A 102 2.00 -1.37 20.52
C GLU A 102 1.12 -0.59 19.55
N LYS A 103 1.64 0.52 19.04
CA LYS A 103 0.92 1.39 18.11
C LYS A 103 1.28 1.00 16.68
N PRO A 104 0.41 1.24 15.68
CA PRO A 104 0.72 0.92 14.29
C PRO A 104 2.05 1.50 13.81
N LYS A 105 2.41 2.71 14.25
CA LYS A 105 3.68 3.34 13.86
C LYS A 105 4.92 2.63 14.43
N ASP A 106 4.79 2.00 15.60
CA ASP A 106 5.91 1.32 16.28
C ASP A 106 6.30 0.02 15.56
N LEU A 107 5.44 -0.47 14.66
CA LEU A 107 5.73 -1.63 13.80
C LEU A 107 6.82 -1.32 12.74
N PHE A 108 7.08 -0.03 12.51
CA PHE A 108 8.05 0.44 11.52
C PHE A 108 9.33 0.89 12.21
N ALA A 109 10.48 0.59 11.60
CA ALA A 109 11.78 0.99 12.15
C ALA A 109 11.95 2.51 12.34
N THR A 110 11.21 3.31 11.57
CA THR A 110 11.20 4.77 11.62
C THR A 110 10.24 5.35 12.66
N ASN A 111 9.42 4.51 13.33
CA ASN A 111 8.29 4.94 14.17
C ASN A 111 7.26 5.82 13.43
N GLU A 112 7.20 5.68 12.11
CA GLU A 112 6.31 6.45 11.24
C GLU A 112 5.88 5.55 10.07
N LEU A 113 4.61 5.68 9.66
CA LEU A 113 4.11 4.96 8.49
C LEU A 113 4.63 5.62 7.21
N PRO A 114 5.03 4.83 6.19
CA PRO A 114 5.27 5.34 4.86
C PRO A 114 4.04 6.07 4.29
N LYS A 115 4.26 7.25 3.69
CA LYS A 115 3.23 8.10 3.08
C LYS A 115 3.41 8.17 1.56
N ASN A 116 2.46 8.77 0.84
CA ASN A 116 2.61 8.99 -0.59
C ASN A 116 3.64 10.10 -0.89
N ALA A 117 3.88 10.38 -2.17
CA ALA A 117 4.85 11.37 -2.64
C ALA A 117 4.54 12.81 -2.18
N ASN A 118 3.27 13.10 -1.89
CA ASN A 118 2.78 14.36 -1.36
C ASN A 118 2.78 14.41 0.18
N ASN A 119 3.33 13.39 0.84
CA ASN A 119 3.35 13.22 2.29
C ASN A 119 1.96 13.03 2.92
N ASN A 120 1.00 12.53 2.16
CA ASN A 120 -0.33 12.18 2.62
C ASN A 120 -0.42 10.67 2.98
N PRO A 121 -1.16 10.31 4.05
CA PRO A 121 -1.33 8.91 4.44
C PRO A 121 -2.22 8.14 3.45
N PHE A 122 -1.98 6.83 3.35
CA PHE A 122 -2.84 5.94 2.57
C PHE A 122 -4.11 5.55 3.34
N LYS A 123 -5.15 5.18 2.60
CA LYS A 123 -6.37 4.57 3.13
C LYS A 123 -6.13 3.10 3.47
N TYR A 124 -6.67 2.65 4.60
CA TYR A 124 -6.55 1.28 5.08
C TYR A 124 -7.91 0.72 5.51
N ILE A 125 -8.26 -0.47 5.01
CA ILE A 125 -9.46 -1.22 5.40
C ILE A 125 -9.05 -2.66 5.70
N THR A 126 -9.68 -3.27 6.70
CA THR A 126 -9.55 -4.70 6.99
C THR A 126 -10.91 -5.33 7.27
N TRP A 127 -11.06 -6.59 6.85
CA TRP A 127 -12.25 -7.39 7.09
C TRP A 127 -11.88 -8.87 7.14
N GLU A 128 -12.81 -9.70 7.61
CA GLU A 128 -12.62 -11.13 7.78
C GLU A 128 -13.75 -11.83 7.05
N GLU A 129 -13.45 -12.92 6.34
CA GLU A 129 -14.44 -13.74 5.68
C GLU A 129 -14.30 -15.19 6.14
N THR A 130 -15.42 -15.91 6.17
CA THR A 130 -15.42 -17.36 6.42
C THR A 130 -16.19 -17.99 5.26
N PRO A 131 -15.50 -18.56 4.26
CA PRO A 131 -16.15 -19.08 3.08
C PRO A 131 -17.04 -20.26 3.45
N THR A 132 -18.25 -20.29 2.91
CA THR A 132 -19.19 -21.40 3.07
C THR A 132 -19.48 -22.02 1.72
N LEU A 133 -19.28 -23.33 1.61
CA LEU A 133 -19.66 -24.11 0.44
C LEU A 133 -20.93 -24.89 0.76
N THR A 134 -22.01 -24.57 0.05
CA THR A 134 -23.26 -25.35 0.12
C THR A 134 -23.31 -26.28 -1.07
N THR A 135 -23.44 -27.57 -0.82
CA THR A 135 -23.63 -28.59 -1.86
C THR A 135 -24.83 -29.42 -1.55
N ASP A 136 -25.61 -29.72 -2.58
CA ASP A 136 -26.70 -30.68 -2.48
C ASP A 136 -26.12 -32.09 -2.58
N GLN A 137 -26.40 -32.92 -1.59
CA GLN A 137 -25.99 -34.33 -1.55
C GLN A 137 -27.26 -35.20 -1.53
N PRO A 138 -27.29 -36.34 -2.24
CA PRO A 138 -28.39 -37.28 -2.14
C PRO A 138 -28.54 -37.76 -0.69
N VAL A 139 -29.77 -37.80 -0.19
CA VAL A 139 -30.06 -38.19 1.19
C VAL A 139 -30.49 -39.66 1.28
N ASP A 140 -30.11 -40.32 2.37
CA ASP A 140 -30.60 -41.63 2.80
C ASP A 140 -31.29 -41.41 4.16
N VAL A 141 -32.59 -41.11 4.13
CA VAL A 141 -33.40 -40.76 5.31
C VAL A 141 -33.85 -42.01 6.06
N ASP A 142 -34.02 -43.14 5.36
CA ASP A 142 -34.51 -44.39 5.96
C ASP A 142 -33.38 -45.33 6.46
N GLY A 143 -32.13 -45.05 6.08
CA GLY A 143 -30.92 -45.72 6.56
C GLY A 143 -30.70 -47.11 5.94
N ASP A 144 -31.32 -47.38 4.79
CA ASP A 144 -31.23 -48.66 4.10
C ASP A 144 -29.97 -48.79 3.21
N GLY A 145 -29.20 -47.69 3.06
CA GLY A 145 -27.99 -47.61 2.26
C GLY A 145 -28.22 -47.27 0.79
N ASN A 146 -29.46 -46.98 0.39
CA ASN A 146 -29.84 -46.48 -0.93
C ASN A 146 -30.19 -44.98 -0.84
N GLN A 147 -30.25 -44.33 -2.00
CA GLN A 147 -30.63 -42.92 -2.08
C GLN A 147 -32.14 -42.81 -2.18
N ASP A 148 -32.73 -41.92 -1.37
CA ASP A 148 -34.17 -41.70 -1.38
C ASP A 148 -34.63 -41.03 -2.66
N VAL A 149 -35.84 -41.40 -3.08
CA VAL A 149 -36.53 -40.81 -4.22
C VAL A 149 -37.86 -40.20 -3.78
N ASP A 150 -38.26 -39.14 -4.46
CA ASP A 150 -39.54 -38.46 -4.23
C ASP A 150 -40.73 -39.24 -4.84
N GLU A 151 -41.93 -38.68 -4.73
CA GLU A 151 -43.16 -39.26 -5.29
C GLU A 151 -43.15 -39.44 -6.83
N ASN A 152 -42.22 -38.77 -7.52
CA ASN A 152 -42.03 -38.83 -8.97
C ASN A 152 -40.87 -39.76 -9.37
N GLY A 153 -40.13 -40.30 -8.39
CA GLY A 153 -38.96 -41.15 -8.61
C GLY A 153 -37.64 -40.39 -8.81
N ASP A 154 -37.62 -39.09 -8.55
CA ASP A 154 -36.40 -38.27 -8.62
C ASP A 154 -35.66 -38.29 -7.28
N LEU A 155 -34.33 -38.24 -7.31
CA LEU A 155 -33.51 -38.27 -6.10
C LEU A 155 -33.84 -37.10 -5.16
N VAL A 156 -33.94 -37.39 -3.87
CA VAL A 156 -34.07 -36.38 -2.82
C VAL A 156 -32.68 -35.90 -2.40
N PHE A 157 -32.52 -34.58 -2.27
CA PHE A 157 -31.26 -33.95 -1.88
C PHE A 157 -31.41 -33.19 -0.57
N GLU A 158 -30.34 -33.20 0.24
CA GLU A 158 -30.15 -32.30 1.37
C GLU A 158 -29.01 -31.32 1.09
N SER A 159 -29.22 -30.05 1.42
CA SER A 159 -28.19 -29.02 1.33
C SER A 159 -27.21 -29.16 2.49
N VAL A 160 -25.99 -29.61 2.21
CA VAL A 160 -24.90 -29.68 3.19
C VAL A 160 -24.06 -28.42 3.08
N THR A 161 -23.96 -27.66 4.17
CA THR A 161 -23.07 -26.50 4.25
C THR A 161 -21.78 -26.85 4.97
N VAL A 162 -20.66 -26.74 4.26
CA VAL A 162 -19.31 -26.85 4.82
C VAL A 162 -18.74 -25.46 4.98
N THR A 163 -18.23 -25.16 6.19
CA THR A 163 -17.57 -23.89 6.50
C THR A 163 -16.06 -24.07 6.37
N GLY A 164 -15.41 -23.20 5.61
CA GLY A 164 -13.96 -23.18 5.43
C GLY A 164 -13.23 -22.45 6.57
N GLU A 165 -11.91 -22.29 6.41
CA GLU A 165 -11.09 -21.54 7.36
C GLU A 165 -11.33 -20.03 7.23
N LYS A 166 -11.18 -19.32 8.36
CA LYS A 166 -11.34 -17.87 8.40
C LYS A 166 -10.18 -17.19 7.69
N GLU A 167 -10.49 -16.39 6.67
CA GLU A 167 -9.53 -15.61 5.88
C GLU A 167 -9.53 -14.15 6.33
N TYR A 168 -8.36 -13.54 6.39
CA TYR A 168 -8.19 -12.15 6.83
C TYR A 168 -7.74 -11.28 5.67
N TYR A 169 -8.45 -10.18 5.44
CA TYR A 169 -8.23 -9.29 4.31
C TYR A 169 -7.73 -7.92 4.75
N ILE A 170 -6.83 -7.34 3.96
CA ILE A 170 -6.47 -5.93 4.03
C ILE A 170 -6.51 -5.28 2.66
N LYS A 171 -6.95 -4.03 2.62
CA LYS A 171 -6.89 -3.15 1.44
C LYS A 171 -6.14 -1.88 1.79
N ILE A 172 -5.14 -1.54 0.96
CA ILE A 172 -4.42 -0.26 1.03
C ILE A 172 -4.65 0.48 -0.28
N GLU A 173 -4.99 1.77 -0.19
CA GLU A 173 -5.39 2.59 -1.34
C GLU A 173 -4.85 4.00 -1.22
N ASP A 174 -4.37 4.55 -2.33
CA ASP A 174 -4.02 5.97 -2.43
C ASP A 174 -5.23 6.78 -2.90
N ILE A 175 -5.75 7.60 -2.00
CA ILE A 175 -6.95 8.42 -2.23
C ILE A 175 -6.64 9.89 -2.50
N ASP A 176 -5.37 10.27 -2.57
CA ASP A 176 -4.95 11.65 -2.82
C ASP A 176 -5.02 11.97 -4.32
N PRO A 177 -5.94 12.86 -4.78
CA PRO A 177 -6.12 13.16 -6.20
C PRO A 177 -4.89 13.76 -6.88
N ASP A 178 -4.01 14.40 -6.10
CA ASP A 178 -2.80 15.04 -6.60
C ASP A 178 -1.59 14.07 -6.60
N SER A 179 -1.79 12.83 -6.15
CA SER A 179 -0.74 11.82 -6.10
C SER A 179 -0.56 11.12 -7.46
N PRO A 180 0.68 10.87 -7.91
CA PRO A 180 0.96 10.07 -9.11
C PRO A 180 0.42 8.63 -9.06
N SER A 181 0.05 8.13 -7.88
CA SER A 181 -0.56 6.80 -7.69
C SER A 181 -2.04 6.86 -7.28
N TYR A 182 -2.72 8.00 -7.48
CA TYR A 182 -4.14 8.15 -7.17
C TYR A 182 -5.00 7.00 -7.73
N GLY A 183 -5.86 6.45 -6.88
CA GLY A 183 -6.78 5.36 -7.21
C GLY A 183 -6.12 3.99 -7.34
N LYS A 184 -4.80 3.88 -7.14
CA LYS A 184 -4.15 2.57 -7.02
C LYS A 184 -4.48 1.97 -5.66
N SER A 185 -4.90 0.71 -5.69
CA SER A 185 -5.18 -0.05 -4.48
C SER A 185 -4.70 -1.49 -4.61
N PHE A 186 -4.37 -2.08 -3.48
CA PHE A 186 -4.04 -3.49 -3.39
C PHE A 186 -4.88 -4.15 -2.30
N THR A 187 -5.43 -5.32 -2.62
CA THR A 187 -6.11 -6.20 -1.66
C THR A 187 -5.24 -7.43 -1.46
N TYR A 188 -5.06 -7.83 -0.20
CA TYR A 188 -4.31 -9.01 0.18
C TYR A 188 -5.09 -9.82 1.19
N SER A 189 -4.91 -11.13 1.16
CA SER A 189 -5.49 -12.07 2.12
C SER A 189 -4.44 -13.01 2.67
N ILE A 190 -4.75 -13.58 3.84
CA ILE A 190 -4.00 -14.65 4.52
C ILE A 190 -4.95 -15.60 5.23
#